data_AF-A0ABD3ZPE7-F1
#
_entry.id   AF-A0ABD3ZPE7-F1
#
_cell.length_a   1.000
_cell.length_b   1.000
_cell.length_c   1.000
_cell.angle_alpha   90.00
_cell.angle_beta   90.00
_cell.angle_gamma   90.00
#
_symmetry.space_group_name_H-M   'P 1'
#
loop_
_entity.id
_entity.type
_entity.pdbx_description
1 polymer ?
#
loop_
_entity_poly.entity_id
_entity_poly.type
_entity_poly.pdbx_seq_one_letter_code
_entity_poly.pdbx_strand_id
1 'polypeptide(L)' 'MIEAVKKLADFGLNNIKFRRIEIRCESTNLKSRAIPEKLGFVFEGTLRNDDLSADGSKLTDTCFYSIIK' A
#
# COMPACT_ATOMS: atom_id res chain seq x y z
N MET A 1 11.96 -6.69 -1.43
CA MET A 1 10.65 -6.34 -0.84
C MET A 1 9.48 -6.72 -1.76
N ILE A 2 9.52 -6.40 -3.06
CA ILE A 2 8.45 -6.76 -4.03
C ILE A 2 8.07 -8.25 -3.98
N GLU A 3 9.04 -9.15 -3.95
CA GLU A 3 8.79 -10.61 -3.88
C GLU A 3 7.97 -11.00 -2.64
N ALA A 4 8.34 -10.49 -1.46
CA ALA A 4 7.64 -10.77 -0.21
C ALA A 4 6.21 -10.22 -0.23
N VAL A 5 6.02 -8.98 -0.70
CA VAL A 5 4.69 -8.37 -0.81
C VAL A 5 3.81 -9.15 -1.79
N LYS A 6 4.36 -9.58 -2.94
CA LYS A 6 3.65 -10.43 -3.89
C LYS A 6 3.18 -11.73 -3.25
N LYS A 7 4.07 -12.45 -2.56
CA LYS A 7 3.72 -13.71 -1.90
C LYS A 7 2.67 -13.53 -0.80
N LEU A 8 2.74 -12.45 -0.03
CA LEU A 8 1.73 -12.15 0.99
C LEU A 8 0.37 -11.79 0.38
N ALA A 9 0.36 -10.98 -0.69
CA ALA A 9 -0.87 -10.64 -1.40
C ALA A 9 -1.52 -11.89 -2.02
N ASP A 10 -0.72 -12.71 -2.70
CA ASP A 10 -1.17 -13.99 -3.27
C ASP A 10 -1.74 -14.90 -2.18
N PHE A 11 -1.07 -15.03 -1.04
CA PHE A 11 -1.55 -15.85 0.08
C PHE A 11 -2.87 -15.31 0.66
N GLY A 12 -2.97 -14.00 0.88
CA GLY A 12 -4.19 -13.38 1.39
C GLY A 12 -5.39 -13.57 0.47
N LEU A 13 -5.21 -13.36 -0.83
CA LEU A 13 -6.29 -13.47 -1.83
C LEU A 13 -6.65 -14.92 -2.18
N ASN A 14 -5.67 -15.82 -2.20
CA ASN A 14 -5.87 -17.20 -2.68
C ASN A 14 -6.11 -18.20 -1.56
N ASN A 15 -5.45 -18.05 -0.41
CA ASN A 15 -5.52 -19.01 0.70
C ASN A 15 -6.48 -18.51 1.79
N ILE A 16 -6.29 -17.29 2.28
CA ILE A 16 -7.16 -16.71 3.33
C ILE A 16 -8.52 -16.28 2.76
N LYS A 17 -8.60 -16.01 1.45
CA LYS A 17 -9.80 -15.53 0.74
C LYS A 17 -10.23 -14.12 1.16
N PHE A 18 -9.27 -13.24 1.43
CA PHE A 18 -9.59 -11.81 1.54
C PHE A 18 -10.20 -11.31 0.24
N ARG A 19 -11.28 -10.52 0.36
CA ARG A 19 -11.93 -9.85 -0.78
C ARG A 19 -11.14 -8.64 -1.26
N ARG A 20 -10.35 -8.05 -0.38
CA ARG A 20 -9.58 -6.85 -0.64
C ARG A 20 -8.32 -6.85 0.22
N ILE A 21 -7.20 -6.44 -0.38
CA ILE A 21 -5.96 -6.13 0.33
C ILE A 21 -5.59 -4.69 0.00
N GLU A 22 -5.15 -3.95 1.03
CA GLU A 22 -4.76 -2.56 0.91
C GLU A 22 -3.29 -2.38 1.29
N ILE A 23 -2.62 -1.49 0.57
CA ILE A 23 -1.27 -1.00 0.88
C ILE A 23 -1.37 0.52 1.06
N ARG A 24 -0.87 0.98 2.19
CA ARG A 24 -0.78 2.40 2.55
C ARG A 24 0.68 2.80 2.63
N CYS A 25 1.00 3.98 2.13
CA CYS A 25 2.35 4.53 2.23
C CYS A 25 2.35 6.05 2.14
N GLU A 26 3.34 6.69 2.74
CA GLU A 26 3.56 8.14 2.60
C GLU A 26 3.64 8.53 1.12
N SER A 27 2.92 9.57 0.74
CA SER A 27 2.80 10.05 -0.65
C SER A 27 4.13 10.44 -1.28
N THR A 28 5.07 10.92 -0.46
CA THR A 28 6.42 11.31 -0.86
C THR A 28 7.39 10.13 -0.99
N ASN A 29 7.04 8.95 -0.47
CA ASN A 29 7.90 7.77 -0.54
C ASN A 29 7.73 7.01 -1.86
N LEU A 30 8.32 7.56 -2.92
CA LEU A 30 8.23 7.01 -4.29
C LEU A 30 8.72 5.55 -4.40
N LYS A 31 9.71 5.16 -3.59
CA LYS A 31 10.21 3.78 -3.57
C LYS A 31 9.16 2.80 -3.04
N SER A 32 8.44 3.18 -1.99
CA SER A 32 7.36 2.37 -1.42
C SER A 32 6.18 2.30 -2.39
N ARG A 33 5.78 3.44 -2.97
CA ARG A 33 4.68 3.55 -3.96
C ARG A 33 4.89 2.68 -5.21
N ALA A 34 6.13 2.54 -5.68
CA ALA A 34 6.44 1.70 -6.84
C ALA A 34 6.15 0.20 -6.61
N ILE A 35 6.03 -0.27 -5.36
CA ILE A 35 5.76 -1.69 -5.06
C ILE A 35 4.31 -2.08 -5.40
N PRO A 36 3.25 -1.46 -4.83
CA PRO A 36 1.87 -1.75 -5.21
C PRO A 36 1.64 -1.54 -6.71
N GLU A 37 2.21 -0.49 -7.30
CA GLU A 37 2.09 -0.20 -8.73
C GLU A 37 2.64 -1.34 -9.60
N LYS A 38 3.84 -1.86 -9.30
CA LYS A 38 4.42 -3.00 -10.02
C LYS A 38 3.67 -4.31 -9.82
N LEU A 39 2.94 -4.44 -8.72
CA LEU A 39 2.17 -5.64 -8.37
C LEU A 39 0.71 -5.57 -8.84
N GLY A 40 0.32 -4.50 -9.55
CA GLY A 40 -1.02 -4.35 -10.12
C GLY A 40 -2.09 -3.93 -9.12
N PHE A 41 -1.70 -3.37 -7.97
CA PHE A 41 -2.65 -2.68 -7.10
C PHE A 41 -3.09 -1.37 -7.76
N VAL A 42 -4.36 -1.03 -7.59
CA VAL A 42 -4.99 0.19 -8.09
C VAL A 42 -4.79 1.31 -7.08
N PHE A 43 -4.31 2.47 -7.55
CA PHE A 43 -4.29 3.69 -6.74
C PHE A 43 -5.71 4.23 -6.58
N GLU A 44 -6.15 4.44 -5.34
CA GLU A 44 -7.53 4.88 -5.04
C GLU A 44 -7.61 6.31 -4.53
N GLY A 45 -6.50 6.85 -4.04
CA GLY A 45 -6.44 8.24 -3.63
C GLY A 45 -5.37 8.53 -2.59
N THR A 46 -5.33 9.79 -2.19
CA THR A 46 -4.44 10.30 -1.16
C THR A 46 -5.26 10.98 -0.08
N LEU A 47 -5.12 10.52 1.16
CA LEU A 47 -5.63 11.24 2.32
C LEU A 47 -4.60 12.30 2.74
N ARG A 48 -5.08 13.50 3.03
CA ARG A 48 -4.22 14.65 3.37
C ARG A 48 -4.05 14.73 4.88
N ASN A 49 -2.81 14.91 5.35
CA ASN A 49 -2.47 14.96 6.79
C ASN A 49 -3.05 13.78 7.59
N ASP A 50 -2.94 12.57 7.03
CA ASP A 50 -3.58 11.35 7.56
C ASP A 50 -2.75 10.67 8.65
N ASP A 51 -1.41 10.70 8.53
CA ASP A 51 -0.51 10.02 9.45
C ASP A 51 0.73 10.86 9.76
N LEU A 52 1.40 10.58 10.88
CA LEU A 52 2.71 11.14 11.18
C LEU A 52 3.79 10.45 10.34
N SER A 53 4.84 11.20 9.98
CA SER A 53 6.03 10.63 9.38
C SER A 53 6.64 9.56 10.27
N ALA A 54 7.44 8.66 9.69
CA ALA A 54 8.09 7.58 10.44
C ALA A 54 8.92 8.05 11.68
N ASP A 55 9.42 9.29 11.67
CA ASP A 55 10.14 9.91 12.80
C ASP A 55 9.25 10.73 13.75
N GLY A 56 7.94 10.80 13.48
CA GLY A 56 6.95 11.54 14.27
C GLY A 56 7.02 13.05 14.13
N SER A 57 7.87 13.59 13.25
CA SER A 57 8.18 15.03 13.20
C SER A 57 7.15 15.88 12.47
N LYS A 58 6.37 15.29 11.55
CA LYS A 58 5.41 16.02 10.72
C LYS A 58 4.21 15.16 10.34
N LEU A 59 3.09 15.81 10.06
CA LEU A 59 1.96 15.17 9.38
C LEU A 59 2.31 14.93 7.91
N THR A 60 1.81 13.83 7.38
CA THR A 60 2.05 13.37 6.02
C THR A 60 0.77 12.95 5.34
N ASP A 61 0.79 13.06 4.02
CA ASP A 61 -0.28 12.55 3.17
C ASP A 61 -0.06 11.06 2.91
N THR A 62 -1.11 10.25 3.01
CA THR A 62 -1.06 8.79 2.81
C THR A 62 -1.69 8.41 1.48
N CYS A 63 -0.94 7.74 0.62
CA CYS A 63 -1.45 7.11 -0.59
C CYS A 63 -2.05 5.73 -0.29
N PHE A 64 -3.25 5.50 -0.81
CA PHE A 64 -3.99 4.24 -0.69
C PHE A 64 -3.98 3.50 -2.02
N TYR A 65 -3.56 2.24 -1.95
CA TYR A 65 -3.57 1.31 -3.08
C TYR A 65 -4.32 0.04 -2.67
N SER A 66 -5.09 -0.54 -3.59
CA SER A 66 -5.83 -1.77 -3.29
C SER A 66 -5.77 -2.79 -4.41
N ILE A 67 -5.99 -4.06 -4.07
CA ILE A 67 -6.30 -5.11 -5.03
C ILE A 67 -7.51 -5.87 -4.51
N ILE A 68 -8.43 -6.21 -5.41
CA ILE A 68 -9.73 -6.80 -5.10
C ILE A 68 -9.84 -8.14 -5.84
N LYS A 69 -10.54 -9.09 -5.23
CA LYS A 69 -10.83 -10.41 -5.80
C LYS A 69 -12.29 -10.85 -5.61
#